data_AF-A0A1G2PFI7-F1
#
_entry.id   AF-A0A1G2PFI7-F1
#
_cell.length_a   1.000
_cell.length_b   1.000
_cell.length_c   1.000
_cell.angle_alpha   90.00
_cell.angle_beta   90.00
_cell.angle_gamma   90.00
#
_symmetry.space_group_name_H-M   'P 1'
#
loop_
_entity.id
_entity.type
_entity.pdbx_description
1 polymer ?
#
loop_
_entity_poly.entity_id
_entity_poly.type
_entity_poly.pdbx_seq_one_letter_code
_entity_poly.pdbx_strand_id
1 'polypeptide(L)'
;MGEDALKQKVFEALAFDPLATAEHITGQHYTEDRETSGLGLRLSMRNNFVKNVILGELGDTHYRISWKKFLEIIDDLGFDIVEDRQFEYVLGLGTIILYPTNLIAAHPNLNLLLHATSYLTEGADEDQETLNSGNIYGTLRITEPDREKVWEALGACHCSFAFHGDDIELNIDVREGLKLKLERLATQGRFVPWGDTERSMTVWLADYVEHKHPEYSSSLRWERFLAESPPWVRDFITKP
;
A
#
# COMPACT_ATOMS: atom_id res chain seq x y z
N MET A 1 19.20 -20.02 -5.22
CA MET A 1 19.55 -18.96 -4.23
C MET A 1 18.71 -19.24 -3.00
N GLY A 2 19.26 -19.15 -1.79
CA GLY A 2 18.46 -19.32 -0.57
C GLY A 2 17.45 -18.17 -0.40
N GLU A 3 16.36 -18.42 0.33
CA GLU A 3 15.30 -17.42 0.57
C GLU A 3 15.86 -16.13 1.20
N ASP A 4 16.74 -16.25 2.19
CA ASP A 4 17.36 -15.09 2.85
C ASP A 4 18.18 -14.22 1.89
N ALA A 5 18.90 -14.85 0.96
CA ALA A 5 19.66 -14.13 -0.06
C ALA A 5 18.75 -13.42 -1.07
N LEU A 6 17.56 -13.98 -1.34
CA LEU A 6 16.55 -13.33 -2.17
C LEU A 6 15.93 -12.14 -1.43
N LYS A 7 15.55 -12.30 -0.16
CA LYS A 7 15.04 -11.20 0.69
C LYS A 7 16.04 -10.04 0.78
N GLN A 8 17.32 -10.34 0.97
CA GLN A 8 18.38 -9.32 0.98
C GLN A 8 18.45 -8.51 -0.32
N LYS A 9 18.39 -9.18 -1.48
CA LYS A 9 18.36 -8.49 -2.79
C LYS A 9 17.11 -7.63 -2.96
N VAL A 10 15.98 -8.07 -2.43
CA VAL A 10 14.74 -7.27 -2.47
C VAL A 10 14.93 -5.98 -1.67
N PHE A 11 15.56 -6.04 -0.50
CA PHE A 11 15.84 -4.83 0.27
C PHE A 11 16.77 -3.87 -0.45
N GLU A 12 17.84 -4.37 -1.06
CA GLU A 12 18.73 -3.54 -1.87
C GLU A 12 17.98 -2.87 -3.03
N ALA A 13 17.08 -3.58 -3.70
CA ALA A 13 16.27 -3.03 -4.77
C ALA A 13 15.20 -2.03 -4.28
N LEU A 14 14.60 -2.27 -3.12
CA LEU A 14 13.62 -1.37 -2.49
C LEU A 14 14.27 -0.11 -1.89
N ALA A 15 15.54 -0.17 -1.50
CA ALA A 15 16.31 0.97 -0.97
C ALA A 15 17.04 1.76 -2.07
N PHE A 16 17.08 1.25 -3.30
CA PHE A 16 17.77 1.91 -4.41
C PHE A 16 17.05 3.20 -4.83
N ASP A 17 17.71 4.34 -4.63
CA ASP A 17 17.27 5.66 -5.12
C ASP A 17 17.86 5.92 -6.52
N PRO A 18 17.04 5.86 -7.60
CA PRO A 18 17.52 6.05 -8.95
C PRO A 18 17.97 7.49 -9.23
N LEU A 19 17.36 8.49 -8.59
CA LEU A 19 17.68 9.90 -8.80
C LEU A 19 18.98 10.24 -8.10
N ALA A 20 19.11 9.92 -6.81
CA ALA A 20 20.35 10.15 -6.08
C ALA A 20 21.55 9.42 -6.72
N THR A 21 21.33 8.21 -7.23
CA THR A 21 22.37 7.48 -7.99
C THR A 21 22.74 8.19 -9.29
N ALA A 22 21.76 8.72 -10.03
CA ALA A 22 22.03 9.48 -11.25
C ALA A 22 22.84 10.75 -10.96
N GLU A 23 22.46 11.52 -9.95
CA GLU A 23 23.17 12.72 -9.52
C GLU A 23 24.59 12.43 -9.06
N HIS A 24 24.80 11.32 -8.35
CA HIS A 24 26.14 10.87 -7.96
C HIS A 24 27.02 10.57 -9.18
N ILE A 25 26.46 9.93 -10.22
CA ILE A 25 27.19 9.56 -11.44
C ILE A 25 27.53 10.80 -12.28
N THR A 26 26.60 11.74 -12.43
CA THR A 26 26.78 12.91 -13.32
C THR A 26 27.41 14.11 -12.61
N GLY A 27 27.31 14.17 -11.28
CA GLY A 27 27.71 15.33 -10.47
C GLY A 27 26.79 16.54 -10.64
N GLN A 28 25.61 16.37 -11.24
CA GLN A 28 24.62 17.44 -11.49
C GLN A 28 23.30 17.10 -10.79
N HIS A 29 22.50 18.11 -10.45
CA HIS A 29 21.17 17.92 -9.86
C HIS A 29 20.13 17.61 -10.94
N TYR A 30 19.21 16.66 -10.70
CA TYR A 30 18.30 16.19 -11.76
C TYR A 30 17.36 17.28 -12.29
N THR A 31 17.00 18.27 -11.46
CA THR A 31 16.12 19.39 -11.88
C THR A 31 16.82 20.40 -12.77
N GLU A 32 18.16 20.40 -12.77
CA GLU A 32 18.98 21.40 -13.48
C GLU A 32 19.60 20.81 -14.76
N ASP A 33 19.79 19.49 -14.80
CA ASP A 33 20.42 18.80 -15.92
C ASP A 33 19.54 17.70 -16.53
N ARG A 34 19.31 17.82 -17.85
CA ARG A 34 18.47 16.90 -18.61
C ARG A 34 19.09 15.50 -18.71
N GLU A 35 20.42 15.40 -18.79
CA GLU A 35 21.09 14.10 -18.89
C GLU A 35 20.95 13.30 -17.60
N THR A 36 21.11 13.96 -16.46
CA THR A 36 20.89 13.42 -15.11
C THR A 36 19.46 12.95 -14.92
N SER A 37 18.48 13.79 -15.25
CA SER A 37 17.06 13.39 -15.28
C SER A 37 16.81 12.16 -16.14
N GLY A 38 17.39 12.12 -17.35
CA GLY A 38 17.25 10.99 -18.27
C GLY A 38 17.95 9.71 -17.80
N LEU A 39 19.07 9.82 -17.07
CA LEU A 39 19.72 8.70 -16.42
C LEU A 39 18.87 8.18 -15.25
N GLY A 40 18.36 9.07 -14.40
CA GLY A 40 17.48 8.71 -13.28
C GLY A 40 16.23 7.96 -13.72
N LEU A 41 15.59 8.39 -14.81
CA LEU A 41 14.46 7.68 -15.42
C LEU A 41 14.85 6.25 -15.86
N ARG A 42 15.98 6.08 -16.54
CA ARG A 42 16.46 4.76 -17.00
C ARG A 42 16.79 3.84 -15.83
N LEU A 43 17.43 4.36 -14.79
CA LEU A 43 17.71 3.64 -13.55
C LEU A 43 16.41 3.22 -12.85
N SER A 44 15.41 4.11 -12.80
CA SER A 44 14.10 3.81 -12.23
C SER A 44 13.37 2.70 -12.99
N MET A 45 13.32 2.77 -14.32
CA MET A 45 12.75 1.72 -15.17
C MET A 45 13.44 0.38 -14.96
N ARG A 46 14.78 0.37 -14.88
CA ARG A 46 15.55 -0.84 -14.62
C ARG A 46 15.28 -1.40 -13.22
N ASN A 47 15.25 -0.55 -12.19
CA ASN A 47 14.97 -0.97 -10.83
C ASN A 47 13.57 -1.55 -10.71
N ASN A 48 12.56 -0.92 -11.30
CA ASN A 48 11.19 -1.43 -11.30
C ASN A 48 11.08 -2.81 -11.98
N PHE A 49 11.81 -3.03 -13.09
CA PHE A 49 11.89 -4.37 -13.69
C PHE A 49 12.51 -5.40 -12.73
N VAL A 50 13.63 -5.05 -12.09
CA VAL A 50 14.31 -5.93 -11.13
C VAL A 50 13.40 -6.25 -9.94
N LYS A 51 12.76 -5.24 -9.33
CA LYS A 51 11.78 -5.39 -8.25
C LYS A 51 10.65 -6.33 -8.64
N ASN A 52 10.05 -6.14 -9.82
CA ASN A 52 8.96 -7.00 -10.29
C ASN A 52 9.35 -8.47 -10.39
N VAL A 53 10.55 -8.75 -10.91
CA VAL A 53 11.04 -10.15 -11.01
C VAL A 53 11.24 -10.75 -9.62
N ILE A 54 12.00 -10.07 -8.75
CA ILE A 54 12.39 -10.64 -7.45
C ILE A 54 11.23 -10.71 -6.45
N LEU A 55 10.32 -9.72 -6.44
CA LEU A 55 9.12 -9.74 -5.61
C LEU A 55 8.13 -10.79 -6.12
N GLY A 56 8.00 -10.94 -7.44
CA GLY A 56 7.21 -12.02 -8.05
C GLY A 56 7.73 -13.41 -7.68
N GLU A 57 9.06 -13.60 -7.67
CA GLU A 57 9.70 -14.85 -7.21
C GLU A 57 9.44 -15.16 -5.72
N LEU A 58 9.30 -14.12 -4.88
CA LEU A 58 8.94 -14.26 -3.47
C LEU A 58 7.44 -14.49 -3.21
N GLY A 59 6.60 -14.36 -4.25
CA GLY A 59 5.15 -14.38 -4.10
C GLY A 59 4.62 -13.16 -3.35
N ASP A 60 5.28 -12.01 -3.48
CA ASP A 60 4.88 -10.75 -2.83
C ASP A 60 4.24 -9.78 -3.84
N THR A 61 3.65 -8.68 -3.33
CA THR A 61 3.10 -7.62 -4.17
C THR A 61 4.21 -6.90 -4.93
N HIS A 62 3.89 -6.48 -6.15
CA HIS A 62 4.79 -5.76 -7.03
C HIS A 62 3.99 -4.95 -8.05
N TYR A 63 4.66 -4.03 -8.74
CA TYR A 63 3.99 -3.12 -9.64
C TYR A 63 3.29 -3.88 -10.79
N ARG A 64 1.99 -3.62 -10.97
CA ARG A 64 1.08 -4.30 -11.91
C ARG A 64 0.78 -5.77 -11.58
N ILE A 65 0.86 -6.16 -10.30
CA ILE A 65 0.30 -7.44 -9.85
C ILE A 65 -1.18 -7.54 -10.25
N SER A 66 -1.62 -8.72 -10.67
CA SER A 66 -3.05 -8.95 -10.97
C SER A 66 -3.87 -8.83 -9.68
N TRP A 67 -5.10 -8.34 -9.81
CA TRP A 67 -6.01 -8.17 -8.68
C TRP A 67 -6.26 -9.49 -7.96
N LYS A 68 -6.50 -10.56 -8.73
CA LYS A 68 -6.60 -11.93 -8.19
C LYS A 68 -5.40 -12.34 -7.34
N LYS A 69 -4.17 -12.12 -7.83
CA LYS A 69 -2.96 -12.48 -7.08
C LYS A 69 -2.79 -11.63 -5.83
N PHE A 70 -3.19 -10.36 -5.89
CA PHE A 70 -3.23 -9.50 -4.71
C PHE A 70 -4.22 -10.02 -3.65
N LEU A 71 -5.42 -10.45 -4.05
CA LEU A 71 -6.41 -11.05 -3.15
C LEU A 71 -5.88 -12.34 -2.48
N GLU A 72 -5.20 -13.21 -3.24
CA GLU A 72 -4.53 -14.40 -2.69
C GLU A 72 -3.49 -14.00 -1.62
N ILE A 73 -2.69 -12.95 -1.86
CA ILE A 73 -1.66 -12.52 -0.91
C ILE A 73 -2.27 -11.98 0.39
N ILE A 74 -3.33 -11.17 0.32
CA ILE A 74 -3.93 -10.62 1.55
C ILE A 74 -4.67 -11.69 2.36
N ASP A 75 -5.27 -12.69 1.69
CA ASP A 75 -5.85 -13.87 2.34
C ASP A 75 -4.78 -14.70 3.05
N ASP A 76 -3.66 -14.98 2.36
CA ASP A 76 -2.49 -15.65 2.95
C ASP A 76 -1.89 -14.89 4.14
N LEU A 77 -2.02 -13.55 4.14
CA LEU A 77 -1.61 -12.68 5.25
C LEU A 77 -2.63 -12.61 6.39
N GLY A 78 -3.80 -13.25 6.26
CA GLY A 78 -4.82 -13.31 7.30
C GLY A 78 -5.75 -12.10 7.37
N PHE A 79 -5.91 -11.35 6.27
CA PHE A 79 -6.91 -10.29 6.18
C PHE A 79 -8.29 -10.85 5.88
N ASP A 80 -9.29 -10.40 6.63
CA ASP A 80 -10.71 -10.65 6.34
C ASP A 80 -11.25 -9.50 5.47
N ILE A 81 -11.90 -9.84 4.36
CA ILE A 81 -12.61 -8.85 3.53
C ILE A 81 -13.82 -8.32 4.31
N VAL A 82 -13.84 -7.02 4.55
CA VAL A 82 -14.91 -6.30 5.27
C VAL A 82 -15.90 -5.71 4.28
N GLU A 83 -15.41 -5.13 3.20
CA GLU A 83 -16.21 -4.56 2.12
C GLU A 83 -15.53 -4.86 0.78
N ASP A 84 -16.31 -5.33 -0.17
CA ASP A 84 -15.91 -5.48 -1.57
C ASP A 84 -17.02 -4.89 -2.44
N ARG A 85 -16.70 -3.81 -3.15
CA ARG A 85 -17.66 -3.07 -3.95
C ARG A 85 -17.10 -2.80 -5.34
N GLN A 86 -17.76 -3.39 -6.33
CA GLN A 86 -17.64 -2.99 -7.71
C GLN A 86 -18.61 -1.85 -8.02
N PHE A 87 -18.20 -0.97 -8.94
CA PHE A 87 -19.06 0.12 -9.41
C PHE A 87 -19.36 -0.09 -10.89
N GLU A 88 -20.63 0.04 -11.25
CA GLU A 88 -21.06 0.06 -12.64
C GLU A 88 -21.34 1.50 -13.06
N TYR A 89 -20.87 1.88 -14.24
CA TYR A 89 -21.17 3.19 -14.81
C TYR A 89 -21.67 3.09 -16.23
N VAL A 90 -22.88 3.61 -16.44
CA VAL A 90 -23.52 3.63 -17.75
C VAL A 90 -23.15 4.91 -18.47
N LEU A 91 -22.34 4.81 -19.53
CA LEU A 91 -22.13 5.91 -20.46
C LEU A 91 -23.42 6.21 -21.23
N GLY A 92 -23.55 7.45 -21.75
CA GLY A 92 -24.76 7.99 -22.39
C GLY A 92 -25.34 7.26 -23.61
N LEU A 93 -24.80 6.09 -23.98
CA LEU A 93 -25.31 5.19 -25.03
C LEU A 93 -25.65 3.77 -24.50
N GLY A 94 -25.67 3.57 -23.18
CA GLY A 94 -25.96 2.27 -22.56
C GLY A 94 -24.73 1.35 -22.39
N THR A 95 -23.53 1.82 -22.74
CA THR A 95 -22.28 1.10 -22.47
C THR A 95 -22.02 1.09 -20.96
N ILE A 96 -21.99 -0.09 -20.35
CA ILE A 96 -21.57 -0.27 -18.96
C ILE A 96 -20.04 -0.34 -18.94
N ILE A 97 -19.42 0.57 -18.20
CA ILE A 97 -18.02 0.47 -17.78
C ILE A 97 -18.05 -0.12 -16.37
N LEU A 98 -17.40 -1.27 -16.21
CA LEU A 98 -17.05 -1.79 -14.89
C LEU A 98 -15.88 -0.95 -14.38
N TYR A 99 -16.12 -0.23 -13.28
CA TYR A 99 -15.09 0.52 -12.61
C TYR A 99 -14.28 -0.39 -11.68
N PRO A 100 -13.06 0.06 -11.31
CA PRO A 100 -12.27 -0.47 -10.21
C PRO A 100 -13.08 -1.02 -9.04
N THR A 101 -12.80 -2.26 -8.67
CA THR A 101 -13.19 -2.85 -7.40
C THR A 101 -12.56 -2.01 -6.27
N ASN A 102 -13.37 -1.60 -5.31
CA ASN A 102 -12.92 -0.99 -4.06
C ASN A 102 -13.04 -2.01 -2.94
N LEU A 103 -11.91 -2.31 -2.32
CA LEU A 103 -11.78 -3.31 -1.28
C LEU A 103 -11.38 -2.65 0.03
N ILE A 104 -12.09 -3.01 1.10
CA ILE A 104 -11.65 -2.81 2.47
C ILE A 104 -11.51 -4.18 3.13
N ALA A 105 -10.34 -4.45 3.67
CA ALA A 105 -10.06 -5.66 4.44
C ALA A 105 -9.46 -5.29 5.80
N ALA A 106 -9.60 -6.14 6.80
CA ALA A 106 -9.05 -5.90 8.12
C ALA A 106 -8.39 -7.17 8.66
N HIS A 107 -7.30 -7.01 9.42
CA HIS A 107 -6.61 -8.13 10.02
C HIS A 107 -7.07 -8.28 11.49
N PRO A 108 -7.71 -9.41 11.87
CA PRO A 108 -8.33 -9.58 13.19
C PRO A 108 -7.34 -9.58 14.36
N ASN A 109 -6.11 -10.07 14.13
CA ASN A 109 -5.07 -10.15 15.17
C ASN A 109 -4.06 -9.00 15.15
N LEU A 110 -3.86 -8.35 14.00
CA LEU A 110 -2.87 -7.28 13.86
C LEU A 110 -3.48 -5.88 13.96
N ASN A 111 -4.81 -5.74 14.05
CA ASN A 111 -5.46 -4.42 14.10
C ASN A 111 -5.08 -3.53 12.90
N LEU A 112 -4.93 -4.15 11.73
CA LEU A 112 -4.60 -3.47 10.48
C LEU A 112 -5.86 -3.30 9.65
N LEU A 113 -5.97 -2.15 8.98
CA LEU A 113 -6.97 -1.91 7.96
C LEU A 113 -6.27 -1.78 6.60
N LEU A 114 -6.74 -2.50 5.60
CA LEU A 114 -6.28 -2.41 4.23
C LEU A 114 -7.40 -1.77 3.41
N HIS A 115 -7.03 -0.80 2.59
CA HIS A 115 -7.87 -0.26 1.54
C HIS A 115 -7.15 -0.42 0.21
N ALA A 116 -7.82 -0.91 -0.82
CA ALA A 116 -7.24 -1.05 -2.15
C ALA A 116 -8.27 -0.78 -3.25
N THR A 117 -7.78 -0.30 -4.38
CA THR A 117 -8.57 -0.20 -5.61
C THR A 117 -7.89 -0.96 -6.73
N SER A 118 -8.69 -1.59 -7.56
CA SER A 118 -8.21 -2.23 -8.77
C SER A 118 -8.20 -1.27 -9.97
N TYR A 119 -7.77 -1.75 -11.13
CA TYR A 119 -7.92 -1.08 -12.41
C TYR A 119 -8.05 -2.13 -13.51
N LEU A 120 -9.09 -1.94 -14.33
CA LEU A 120 -9.34 -2.73 -15.52
C LEU A 120 -9.25 -1.82 -16.75
N THR A 121 -8.50 -2.24 -17.76
CA THR A 121 -8.41 -1.48 -19.02
C THR A 121 -9.66 -1.72 -19.87
N GLU A 122 -10.08 -0.74 -20.66
CA GLU A 122 -11.22 -0.90 -21.57
C GLU A 122 -11.00 -2.10 -22.52
N GLY A 123 -12.01 -2.99 -22.59
CA GLY A 123 -11.95 -4.19 -23.41
C GLY A 123 -11.09 -5.33 -22.84
N ALA A 124 -10.56 -5.16 -21.63
CA ALA A 124 -9.82 -6.20 -20.92
C ALA A 124 -10.79 -7.19 -20.24
N ASP A 125 -10.37 -8.45 -20.14
CA ASP A 125 -11.09 -9.50 -19.39
C ASP A 125 -10.89 -9.29 -17.88
N GLU A 126 -11.79 -9.81 -17.03
CA GLU A 126 -11.68 -9.72 -15.56
C GLU A 126 -10.33 -10.27 -15.05
N ASP A 127 -9.78 -11.30 -15.72
CA ASP A 127 -8.45 -11.86 -15.42
C ASP A 127 -7.28 -10.89 -15.68
N GLN A 128 -7.54 -9.76 -16.35
CA GLN A 128 -6.57 -8.69 -16.63
C GLN A 128 -6.71 -7.49 -15.68
N GLU A 129 -7.59 -7.58 -14.69
CA GLU A 129 -7.69 -6.61 -13.61
C GLU A 129 -6.39 -6.58 -12.80
N THR A 130 -5.92 -5.36 -12.47
CA THR A 130 -4.65 -5.15 -11.76
C THR A 130 -4.86 -4.31 -10.50
N LEU A 131 -3.98 -4.44 -9.52
CA LEU A 131 -3.94 -3.52 -8.39
C LEU A 131 -3.53 -2.12 -8.87
N ASN A 132 -4.33 -1.11 -8.55
CA ASN A 132 -4.11 0.29 -8.97
C ASN A 132 -3.50 1.13 -7.86
N SER A 133 -4.14 1.12 -6.69
CA SER A 133 -3.71 1.80 -5.48
C SER A 133 -4.11 0.99 -4.25
N GLY A 134 -3.43 1.23 -3.13
CA GLY A 134 -3.88 0.70 -1.86
C GLY A 134 -2.91 1.00 -0.75
N ASN A 135 -3.44 1.02 0.46
CA ASN A 135 -2.73 1.42 1.67
C ASN A 135 -3.13 0.49 2.83
N ILE A 136 -2.15 0.13 3.65
CA ILE A 136 -2.39 -0.41 4.98
C ILE A 136 -2.27 0.71 6.00
N TYR A 137 -3.24 0.74 6.90
CA TYR A 137 -3.36 1.63 8.02
C TYR A 137 -3.23 0.82 9.31
N GLY A 138 -2.46 1.32 10.27
CA GLY A 138 -2.27 0.65 11.55
C GLY A 138 -1.48 1.47 12.55
N THR A 139 -1.37 0.95 13.77
CA THR A 139 -0.45 1.46 14.78
C THR A 139 0.56 0.38 15.16
N LEU A 140 1.84 0.71 15.13
CA LEU A 140 2.94 -0.16 15.58
C LEU A 140 3.57 0.42 16.84
N ARG A 141 3.54 -0.34 17.94
CA ARG A 141 4.29 -0.02 19.15
C ARG A 141 5.69 -0.62 19.05
N ILE A 142 6.71 0.23 18.92
CA ILE A 142 8.10 -0.19 18.75
C ILE A 142 8.73 -0.61 20.09
N THR A 143 9.66 -1.56 20.03
CA THR A 143 10.42 -1.98 21.22
C THR A 143 11.56 -1.02 21.53
N GLU A 144 12.14 -0.41 20.49
CA GLU A 144 13.20 0.58 20.57
C GLU A 144 12.85 1.75 19.63
N PRO A 145 12.85 3.00 20.12
CA PRO A 145 12.53 4.16 19.29
C PRO A 145 13.72 4.53 18.38
N ASP A 146 13.95 3.71 17.36
CA ASP A 146 14.95 3.93 16.32
C ASP A 146 14.25 4.21 14.97
N ARG A 147 14.26 5.48 14.59
CA ARG A 147 13.60 5.94 13.36
C ARG A 147 14.25 5.37 12.11
N GLU A 148 15.57 5.17 12.12
CA GLU A 148 16.30 4.67 10.96
C GLU A 148 15.92 3.21 10.71
N LYS A 149 15.86 2.38 11.75
CA LYS A 149 15.42 0.98 11.61
C LYS A 149 13.98 0.85 11.08
N VAL A 150 13.07 1.72 11.50
CA VAL A 150 11.69 1.73 10.98
C VAL A 150 11.67 2.17 9.52
N TRP A 151 12.44 3.19 9.15
CA TRP A 151 12.57 3.62 7.77
C TRP A 151 13.15 2.50 6.88
N GLU A 152 14.20 1.83 7.34
CA GLU A 152 14.78 0.66 6.68
C GLU A 152 13.77 -0.49 6.55
N ALA A 153 12.89 -0.67 7.55
CA ALA A 153 11.86 -1.69 7.51
C ALA A 153 10.80 -1.43 6.44
N LEU A 154 10.45 -0.16 6.21
CA LEU A 154 9.45 0.26 5.22
C LEU A 154 10.02 0.34 3.79
N GLY A 155 11.34 0.56 3.64
CA GLY A 155 12.00 0.78 2.36
C GLY A 155 11.65 2.13 1.73
N ALA A 156 12.21 2.46 0.56
CA ALA A 156 12.00 3.75 -0.11
C ALA A 156 10.63 3.90 -0.80
N CYS A 157 9.64 3.11 -0.40
CA CYS A 157 8.31 3.10 -1.02
C CYS A 157 7.40 4.17 -0.41
N HIS A 158 6.31 4.51 -1.11
CA HIS A 158 5.31 5.50 -0.68
C HIS A 158 4.68 5.10 0.66
N CYS A 159 5.28 5.55 1.75
CA CYS A 159 4.74 5.39 3.09
C CYS A 159 4.75 6.74 3.78
N SER A 160 3.78 6.95 4.67
CA SER A 160 3.84 8.03 5.64
C SER A 160 3.64 7.44 7.01
N PHE A 161 4.37 7.98 7.99
CA PHE A 161 4.17 7.59 9.37
C PHE A 161 4.40 8.78 10.30
N ALA A 162 3.81 8.70 11.50
CA ALA A 162 3.98 9.70 12.54
C ALA A 162 4.34 9.00 13.86
N PHE A 163 5.33 9.55 14.56
CA PHE A 163 5.73 9.07 15.88
C PHE A 163 4.90 9.74 16.99
N HIS A 164 4.39 8.91 17.90
CA HIS A 164 3.60 9.29 19.06
C HIS A 164 4.13 8.55 20.30
N GLY A 165 5.24 9.04 20.86
CA GLY A 165 5.98 8.30 21.88
C GLY A 165 6.59 7.03 21.28
N ASP A 166 6.19 5.88 21.82
CA ASP A 166 6.62 4.57 21.34
C ASP A 166 5.70 4.00 20.25
N ASP A 167 4.62 4.72 19.89
CA ASP A 167 3.68 4.32 18.86
C ASP A 167 3.97 5.00 17.53
N ILE A 168 3.77 4.26 16.44
CA ILE A 168 3.93 4.73 15.07
C ILE A 168 2.61 4.53 14.35
N GLU A 169 1.99 5.63 13.94
CA GLU A 169 0.90 5.61 12.96
C GLU A 169 1.48 5.23 11.60
N LEU A 170 0.96 4.18 10.98
CA LEU A 170 1.44 3.65 9.71
C LEU A 170 0.42 3.90 8.60
N ASN A 171 0.91 4.39 7.47
CA ASN A 171 0.23 4.37 6.19
C ASN A 171 1.20 3.84 5.12
N ILE A 172 0.99 2.60 4.66
CA ILE A 172 1.95 1.84 3.85
C ILE A 172 1.33 1.47 2.51
N ASP A 173 1.94 1.90 1.41
CA ASP A 173 1.54 1.46 0.07
C ASP A 173 1.72 -0.07 -0.10
N VAL A 174 0.65 -0.73 -0.54
CA VAL A 174 0.56 -2.19 -0.66
C VAL A 174 1.07 -2.72 -2.01
N ARG A 175 1.40 -1.85 -2.97
CA ARG A 175 1.71 -2.25 -4.36
C ARG A 175 3.07 -2.90 -4.53
N GLU A 176 3.96 -2.78 -3.55
CA GLU A 176 5.31 -3.35 -3.64
C GLU A 176 5.74 -3.92 -2.28
N GLY A 177 6.09 -5.20 -2.22
CA GLY A 177 6.72 -5.84 -1.07
C GLY A 177 5.87 -5.84 0.21
N LEU A 178 4.54 -5.96 0.08
CA LEU A 178 3.62 -5.92 1.21
C LEU A 178 3.98 -6.94 2.30
N LYS A 179 4.12 -8.21 1.94
CA LYS A 179 4.41 -9.29 2.88
C LYS A 179 5.75 -9.04 3.57
N LEU A 180 6.78 -8.72 2.79
CA LEU A 180 8.12 -8.44 3.32
C LEU A 180 8.15 -7.25 4.29
N LYS A 181 7.38 -6.18 3.99
CA LYS A 181 7.24 -5.02 4.87
C LYS A 181 6.58 -5.40 6.19
N LEU A 182 5.47 -6.14 6.15
CA LEU A 182 4.78 -6.59 7.37
C LEU A 182 5.66 -7.51 8.23
N GLU A 183 6.35 -8.47 7.60
CA GLU A 183 7.33 -9.34 8.28
C GLU A 183 8.40 -8.51 9.00
N ARG A 184 8.94 -7.47 8.35
CA ARG A 184 9.95 -6.61 8.95
C ARG A 184 9.41 -5.74 10.07
N LEU A 185 8.26 -5.10 9.90
CA LEU A 185 7.67 -4.28 10.94
C LEU A 185 7.39 -5.09 12.21
N ALA A 186 7.00 -6.35 12.06
CA ALA A 186 6.83 -7.28 13.18
C ALA A 186 8.14 -7.59 13.93
N THR A 187 9.31 -7.34 13.35
CA THR A 187 10.61 -7.43 14.05
C THR A 187 10.98 -6.16 14.81
N GLN A 188 10.34 -5.02 14.49
CA GLN A 188 10.60 -3.72 15.13
C GLN A 188 9.64 -3.43 16.29
N GLY A 189 8.52 -4.16 16.37
CA GLY A 189 7.48 -3.90 17.35
C GLY A 189 6.30 -4.85 17.25
N ARG A 190 5.20 -4.45 17.87
CA ARG A 190 3.91 -5.17 17.78
C ARG A 190 2.82 -4.23 17.31
N PHE A 191 1.93 -4.73 16.48
CA PHE A 191 0.75 -3.96 16.09
C PHE A 191 -0.24 -3.87 17.26
N VAL A 192 -0.85 -2.71 17.43
CA VAL A 192 -1.75 -2.39 18.55
C VAL A 192 -3.05 -1.76 18.04
N PRO A 193 -4.16 -1.83 18.82
CA PRO A 193 -5.36 -1.07 18.53
C PRO A 193 -5.06 0.42 18.36
N TRP A 194 -5.82 1.10 17.49
CA TRP A 194 -5.58 2.50 17.13
C TRP A 194 -6.00 3.46 18.24
N GLY A 195 -7.08 3.12 18.97
CA GLY A 195 -7.65 3.99 20.00
C GLY A 195 -6.76 4.16 21.25
N ASP A 196 -5.71 3.34 21.40
CA ASP A 196 -4.63 3.52 22.40
C ASP A 196 -3.92 4.88 22.20
N THR A 197 -4.12 5.53 21.04
CA THR A 197 -3.61 6.86 20.72
C THR A 197 -4.74 7.91 20.82
N GLU A 198 -4.47 9.07 21.43
CA GLU A 198 -5.46 10.16 21.58
C GLU A 198 -5.90 10.82 20.23
N ARG A 199 -5.68 10.18 19.07
CA ARG A 199 -5.69 10.86 17.76
C ARG A 199 -6.40 10.07 16.67
N SER A 200 -7.03 10.80 15.76
CA SER A 200 -7.66 10.21 14.57
C SER A 200 -6.61 9.97 13.50
N MET A 201 -6.28 8.69 13.26
CA MET A 201 -5.65 8.29 12.02
C MET A 201 -6.45 8.83 10.83
N THR A 202 -5.78 9.48 9.89
CA THR A 202 -6.45 9.96 8.68
C THR A 202 -6.47 8.83 7.66
N VAL A 203 -7.56 8.07 7.65
CA VAL A 203 -7.78 7.00 6.68
C VAL A 203 -8.35 7.60 5.41
N TRP A 204 -7.59 7.47 4.32
CA TRP A 204 -8.03 7.91 3.00
C TRP A 204 -8.74 6.74 2.31
N LEU A 205 -10.03 6.56 2.61
CA LEU A 205 -10.90 5.63 1.88
C LEU A 205 -11.41 6.26 0.56
N ALA A 206 -10.57 7.03 -0.12
CA ALA A 206 -10.98 7.72 -1.34
C ALA A 206 -11.24 6.71 -2.45
N ASP A 207 -12.35 6.86 -3.19
CA ASP A 207 -12.55 6.14 -4.43
C ASP A 207 -12.49 7.05 -5.66
N TYR A 208 -12.34 6.41 -6.81
CA TYR A 208 -12.31 7.08 -8.10
C TYR A 208 -13.67 7.75 -8.45
N VAL A 209 -14.76 7.30 -7.83
CA VAL A 209 -16.14 7.78 -8.06
C VAL A 209 -16.44 9.03 -7.22
N GLU A 210 -15.83 9.23 -6.05
CA GLU A 210 -15.97 10.43 -5.20
C GLU A 210 -15.64 11.71 -5.96
N HIS A 211 -14.62 11.65 -6.84
CA HIS A 211 -14.24 12.78 -7.69
C HIS A 211 -15.28 13.12 -8.75
N LYS A 212 -16.18 12.19 -9.07
CA LYS A 212 -17.24 12.35 -10.08
C LYS A 212 -18.62 12.59 -9.46
N HIS A 213 -18.79 12.33 -8.16
CA HIS A 213 -20.08 12.37 -7.47
C HIS A 213 -19.96 13.04 -6.09
N PRO A 214 -20.31 14.34 -5.95
CA PRO A 214 -20.19 15.12 -4.72
C PRO A 214 -20.93 14.54 -3.50
N GLU A 215 -21.93 13.69 -3.73
CA GLU A 215 -22.67 12.97 -2.69
C GLU A 215 -21.85 11.88 -1.96
N TYR A 216 -20.65 11.56 -2.44
CA TYR A 216 -19.70 10.62 -1.81
C TYR A 216 -18.53 11.37 -1.18
N SER A 217 -18.77 12.21 -0.17
CA SER A 217 -17.66 12.83 0.57
C SER A 217 -16.94 11.81 1.46
N SER A 218 -15.61 11.90 1.52
CA SER A 218 -14.75 10.98 2.29
C SER A 218 -15.12 10.91 3.78
N SER A 219 -15.60 12.01 4.38
CA SER A 219 -16.09 12.05 5.77
C SER A 219 -17.35 11.21 5.98
N LEU A 220 -18.34 11.32 5.08
CA LEU A 220 -19.57 10.53 5.13
C LEU A 220 -19.27 9.04 4.92
N ARG A 221 -18.25 8.74 4.11
CA ARG A 221 -17.80 7.38 3.89
C ARG A 221 -17.15 6.77 5.14
N TRP A 222 -16.29 7.50 5.84
CA TRP A 222 -15.68 7.00 7.06
C TRP A 222 -16.72 6.67 8.14
N GLU A 223 -17.66 7.57 8.37
CA GLU A 223 -18.76 7.34 9.32
C GLU A 223 -19.62 6.14 8.91
N ARG A 224 -19.96 6.04 7.62
CA ARG A 224 -20.71 4.91 7.07
C ARG A 224 -19.94 3.60 7.21
N PHE A 225 -18.65 3.59 6.86
CA PHE A 225 -17.77 2.43 7.01
C PHE A 225 -17.77 1.96 8.46
N LEU A 226 -17.58 2.86 9.43
CA LEU A 226 -17.63 2.50 10.85
C LEU A 226 -19.00 1.95 11.26
N ALA A 227 -20.09 2.55 10.79
CA ALA A 227 -21.45 2.09 11.10
C ALA A 227 -21.75 0.70 10.53
N GLU A 228 -21.27 0.40 9.33
CA GLU A 228 -21.49 -0.87 8.61
C GLU A 228 -20.47 -1.95 8.98
N SER A 229 -19.31 -1.57 9.53
CA SER A 229 -18.22 -2.49 9.88
C SER A 229 -18.61 -3.51 10.96
N PRO A 230 -18.03 -4.72 10.94
CA PRO A 230 -18.13 -5.66 12.05
C PRO A 230 -17.69 -5.04 13.39
N PRO A 231 -18.29 -5.46 14.53
CA PRO A 231 -17.91 -4.92 15.84
C PRO A 231 -16.41 -5.01 16.14
N TRP A 232 -15.75 -6.10 15.76
CA TRP A 232 -14.31 -6.27 16.02
C TRP A 232 -13.43 -5.27 15.24
N VAL A 233 -13.87 -4.84 14.04
CA VAL A 233 -13.17 -3.82 13.27
C VAL A 233 -13.31 -2.45 13.94
N ARG A 234 -14.55 -2.09 14.29
CA ARG A 234 -14.82 -0.86 15.05
C ARG A 234 -14.03 -0.82 16.36
N ASP A 235 -13.95 -1.95 17.05
CA ASP A 235 -13.31 -2.05 18.34
C ASP A 235 -11.84 -1.65 18.26
N PHE A 236 -11.05 -2.21 17.33
CA PHE A 236 -9.63 -1.82 17.27
C PHE A 236 -9.40 -0.42 16.70
N ILE A 237 -10.34 0.12 15.91
CA ILE A 237 -10.23 1.49 15.37
C ILE A 237 -10.59 2.54 16.42
N THR A 238 -11.59 2.27 17.26
CA THR A 238 -12.23 3.30 18.10
C THR A 238 -12.06 3.11 19.60
N LYS A 239 -11.74 1.90 20.08
CA LYS A 239 -11.56 1.68 21.52
C LYS A 239 -10.13 2.01 21.95
N PRO A 240 -9.97 2.83 23.00
CA PRO A 240 -8.70 2.96 23.71
C PRO A 240 -8.29 1.67 24.40
#